data_AF-R4S010-F1
#
_entry.id   AF-R4S010-F1
#
_cell.length_a   1.000
_cell.length_b   1.000
_cell.length_c   1.000
_cell.angle_alpha   90.00
_cell.angle_beta   90.00
_cell.angle_gamma   90.00
#
_symmetry.space_group_name_H-M   'P 1'
#
loop_
_entity.id
_entity.type
_entity.pdbx_description
1 polymer ?
#
loop_
_entity_poly.entity_id
_entity_poly.type
_entity_poly.pdbx_seq_one_letter_code
_entity_poly.pdbx_strand_id
1 'polypeptide(L)'
;MVITNPPFNLDFKTKNYVKEKYGGRPLLPELWLSKIIELFGKDIPIVLFTPYGFRLNQSLNSKRLQKFLNQEYPEISSIISLPKDVFENVVFHSEILIFNVNHLKPHYFCGIATNQNDYLFINSSNWFIPK
;
A
#
# COMPACT_ATOMS: atom_id res chain seq x y z
N MET A 1 6.52 11.15 8.37
CA MET A 1 5.39 10.37 7.83
C MET A 1 5.61 10.20 6.33
N VAL A 2 5.37 9.01 5.80
CA VAL A 2 5.43 8.73 4.35
C VAL A 2 4.05 8.29 3.88
N ILE A 3 3.55 8.93 2.82
CA ILE A 3 2.32 8.53 2.12
C ILE A 3 2.73 8.20 0.69
N THR A 4 2.38 7.02 0.19
CA THR A 4 2.80 6.58 -1.14
C THR A 4 1.75 5.74 -1.86
N ASN A 5 1.62 5.99 -3.16
CA ASN A 5 0.88 5.15 -4.09
C ASN A 5 1.84 4.57 -5.14
N PRO A 6 2.56 3.48 -4.79
CA PRO A 6 3.53 2.89 -5.69
C PRO A 6 2.85 2.28 -6.91
N PRO A 7 3.54 2.21 -8.06
CA PRO A 7 3.03 1.51 -9.23
C PRO A 7 2.73 0.04 -8.88
N PHE A 8 1.60 -0.50 -9.36
CA PHE A 8 1.23 -1.90 -9.11
C PHE A 8 1.80 -2.85 -10.17
N ASN A 9 1.96 -2.35 -11.39
CA ASN A 9 2.46 -3.11 -12.54
C ASN A 9 3.87 -2.65 -12.95
N LEU A 10 4.64 -3.61 -13.45
CA LEU A 10 5.94 -3.37 -14.05
C LEU A 10 5.79 -3.19 -15.55
N ASP A 11 6.36 -2.12 -16.09
CA ASP A 11 6.71 -2.09 -17.51
C ASP A 11 7.82 -3.11 -17.83
N PHE A 12 8.10 -3.33 -19.12
CA PHE A 12 9.07 -4.32 -19.55
C PHE A 12 10.50 -4.04 -19.06
N LYS A 13 10.91 -2.77 -19.05
CA LYS A 13 12.25 -2.33 -18.63
C LYS A 13 12.42 -2.53 -17.13
N THR A 14 11.45 -2.09 -16.33
CA THR A 14 11.45 -2.22 -14.87
C THR A 14 11.40 -3.68 -14.46
N LYS A 15 10.68 -4.53 -15.21
CA LYS A 15 10.65 -5.98 -14.98
C LYS A 15 12.05 -6.62 -15.08
N ASN A 16 12.85 -6.25 -16.09
CA ASN A 16 14.20 -6.80 -16.25
C ASN A 16 15.13 -6.36 -15.12
N TYR A 17 15.13 -5.07 -14.80
CA TYR A 17 15.89 -4.54 -13.67
C TYR A 17 15.53 -5.22 -12.34
N VAL A 18 14.23 -5.39 -12.06
CA VAL A 18 13.77 -6.04 -10.83
C VAL A 18 14.23 -7.50 -10.77
N LYS A 19 14.16 -8.21 -11.90
CA LYS A 19 14.61 -9.60 -11.99
C LYS A 19 16.12 -9.73 -11.73
N GLU A 20 16.93 -8.86 -12.33
CA GLU A 20 18.38 -8.86 -12.14
C GLU A 20 18.79 -8.52 -10.70
N LYS A 21 18.13 -7.53 -10.09
CA LYS A 21 18.52 -7.02 -8.78
C LYS A 21 17.92 -7.77 -7.59
N TYR A 22 16.68 -8.23 -7.71
CA TYR A 22 15.91 -8.83 -6.61
C TYR A 22 15.51 -10.29 -6.88
N GLY A 23 15.88 -10.83 -8.03
CA GLY A 23 15.61 -12.21 -8.41
C GLY A 23 14.20 -12.43 -8.94
N GLY A 24 13.28 -12.90 -8.09
CA GLY A 24 11.90 -13.22 -8.48
C GLY A 24 11.08 -12.01 -8.95
N ARG A 25 9.76 -12.16 -9.01
CA ARG A 25 8.82 -11.04 -9.25
C ARG A 25 8.21 -10.58 -7.92
N PRO A 26 8.91 -9.79 -7.08
CA PRO A 26 8.30 -9.16 -5.92
C PRO A 26 7.19 -8.21 -6.38
N LEU A 27 6.18 -8.01 -5.54
CA LEU A 27 5.20 -6.95 -5.78
C LEU A 27 5.92 -5.61 -5.65
N LEU A 28 5.67 -4.68 -6.57
CA LEU A 28 6.27 -3.35 -6.51
C LEU A 28 6.00 -2.64 -5.16
N PRO A 29 4.79 -2.66 -4.59
CA PRO A 29 4.55 -2.15 -3.24
C PRO A 29 5.48 -2.72 -2.16
N GLU A 30 5.97 -3.95 -2.30
CA GLU A 30 6.94 -4.56 -1.36
C GLU A 30 8.32 -3.92 -1.47
N LEU A 31 8.77 -3.64 -2.69
CA LEU A 31 10.05 -2.97 -2.91
C LEU A 31 10.00 -1.53 -2.38
N TRP A 32 8.87 -0.85 -2.58
CA TRP A 32 8.65 0.49 -2.04
C TRP A 32 8.61 0.50 -0.52
N LEU A 33 7.87 -0.42 0.12
CA LEU A 33 7.86 -0.53 1.59
C LEU A 33 9.26 -0.84 2.13
N SER A 34 9.98 -1.79 1.51
CA SER A 34 11.37 -2.09 1.89
C SER A 34 12.25 -0.85 1.80
N LYS A 35 12.13 -0.06 0.73
CA LYS A 35 12.96 1.13 0.52
C LYS A 35 12.61 2.26 1.51
N ILE A 36 11.34 2.42 1.85
CA ILE A 36 10.90 3.38 2.88
C ILE A 36 11.52 3.00 4.23
N ILE A 37 11.42 1.73 4.61
CA ILE A 37 11.99 1.23 5.86
C ILE A 37 13.52 1.37 5.88
N GLU A 38 14.19 1.09 4.77
CA GLU A 38 15.64 1.27 4.61
C GLU A 38 16.06 2.75 4.82
N LEU A 39 15.30 3.70 4.27
CA LEU A 39 15.65 5.12 4.30
C LEU A 39 15.28 5.82 5.61
N PHE A 40 14.16 5.44 6.22
CA PHE A 40 13.54 6.20 7.32
C PHE A 40 13.37 5.39 8.61
N GLY A 41 13.70 4.09 8.59
CA GLY A 41 13.40 3.17 9.68
C GLY A 41 11.96 2.64 9.63
N LYS A 42 11.70 1.58 10.39
CA LYS A 42 10.39 0.89 10.39
C LYS A 42 9.34 1.53 11.32
N ASP A 43 9.74 2.43 12.22
CA ASP A 43 8.87 2.96 13.28
C ASP A 43 8.16 4.27 12.88
N ILE A 44 8.42 4.80 11.68
CA ILE A 44 7.74 6.00 11.20
C ILE A 44 6.30 5.69 10.74
N PRO A 45 5.37 6.66 10.81
CA PRO A 45 4.06 6.52 10.20
C PRO A 45 4.15 6.33 8.69
N ILE A 46 3.52 5.27 8.16
CA ILE A 46 3.50 4.93 6.73
C ILE A 46 2.06 4.70 6.29
N VAL A 47 1.66 5.31 5.18
CA VAL A 47 0.39 5.06 4.48
C VAL A 47 0.71 4.56 3.07
N LEU A 48 0.34 3.32 2.78
CA LEU A 48 0.71 2.60 1.56
C LEU A 48 -0.53 2.15 0.79
N PHE A 49 -0.72 2.68 -0.42
CA PHE A 49 -1.71 2.12 -1.34
C PHE A 49 -1.14 0.86 -1.98
N THR A 50 -1.95 -0.20 -2.02
CA THR A 50 -1.48 -1.49 -2.53
C THR A 50 -2.66 -2.37 -2.97
N PRO A 51 -2.48 -3.30 -3.92
CA PRO A 51 -3.44 -4.38 -4.13
C PRO A 51 -3.66 -5.20 -2.85
N TYR A 52 -4.89 -5.64 -2.60
CA TYR A 52 -5.24 -6.50 -1.43
C TYR A 52 -4.39 -7.79 -1.34
N GLY A 53 -3.97 -8.30 -2.50
CA GLY A 53 -3.07 -9.45 -2.59
C GLY A 53 -1.70 -9.21 -1.93
N PHE A 54 -1.32 -7.97 -1.63
CA PHE A 54 -0.09 -7.68 -0.93
C PHE A 54 -0.01 -8.36 0.43
N ARG A 55 -1.06 -8.31 1.25
CA ARG A 55 -1.09 -9.03 2.55
C ARG A 55 -1.75 -10.40 2.45
N LEU A 56 -2.64 -10.62 1.47
CA LEU A 56 -3.45 -11.85 1.38
C LEU A 56 -2.87 -12.94 0.46
N ASN A 57 -2.10 -12.58 -0.56
CA ASN A 57 -1.50 -13.56 -1.47
C ASN A 57 -0.11 -13.99 -0.95
N GLN A 58 -0.12 -14.88 0.05
CA GLN A 58 1.08 -15.39 0.71
C GLN A 58 1.06 -16.93 0.72
N SER A 59 2.20 -17.55 0.41
CA SER A 59 2.45 -18.95 0.71
C SER A 59 3.24 -19.09 2.01
N LEU A 60 3.30 -20.29 2.59
CA LEU A 60 4.11 -20.57 3.79
C LEU A 60 5.59 -20.19 3.61
N ASN A 61 6.10 -20.29 2.39
CA ASN A 61 7.49 -19.94 2.03
C ASN A 61 7.65 -18.49 1.56
N SER A 62 6.63 -17.63 1.73
CA SER A 62 6.70 -16.26 1.27
C SER A 62 7.68 -15.44 2.10
N LYS A 63 8.71 -14.90 1.44
CA LYS A 63 9.64 -13.94 2.05
C LYS A 63 8.93 -12.72 2.62
N ARG A 64 7.87 -12.23 1.96
CA ARG A 64 7.10 -11.08 2.42
C ARG A 64 6.37 -11.39 3.73
N LEU A 65 5.77 -12.58 3.83
CA LEU A 65 5.15 -13.03 5.08
C LEU A 65 6.18 -13.13 6.21
N GLN A 66 7.35 -13.73 5.94
CA GLN A 66 8.41 -13.85 6.94
C GLN A 66 8.88 -12.48 7.46
N LYS A 67 8.99 -11.46 6.61
CA LYS A 67 9.33 -10.09 7.05
C LYS A 67 8.32 -9.49 8.04
N PHE A 68 7.03 -9.79 7.87
CA PHE A 68 6.01 -9.38 8.85
C PHE A 68 6.13 -10.19 10.15
N LEU A 69 6.26 -11.52 10.05
CA LEU A 69 6.35 -12.41 11.22
C LEU A 69 7.61 -12.14 12.06
N ASN A 70 8.73 -11.81 11.41
CA ASN A 70 10.00 -11.49 12.06
C ASN A 70 10.10 -10.02 12.50
N GLN A 71 9.04 -9.24 12.35
CA GLN A 71 9.00 -7.81 12.69
C GLN A 71 10.07 -6.96 11.96
N GLU A 72 10.49 -7.38 10.76
CA GLU A 72 11.31 -6.56 9.86
C GLU A 72 10.46 -5.44 9.24
N TYR A 73 9.19 -5.74 8.97
CA TYR A 73 8.16 -4.76 8.64
C TYR A 73 7.34 -4.38 9.88
N PRO A 74 6.82 -3.14 9.95
CA PRO A 74 5.91 -2.76 11.02
C PRO A 74 4.57 -3.51 10.91
N GLU A 75 3.89 -3.67 12.04
CA GLU A 75 2.52 -4.20 12.07
C GLU A 75 1.55 -3.21 11.40
N ILE A 76 0.53 -3.76 10.74
CA ILE A 76 -0.54 -2.96 10.15
C ILE A 76 -1.41 -2.41 11.28
N SER A 77 -1.37 -1.10 11.48
CA SER A 77 -2.20 -0.40 12.47
C SER A 77 -3.65 -0.28 12.01
N SER A 78 -3.88 -0.09 10.70
CA SER A 78 -5.22 0.04 10.14
C SER A 78 -5.25 -0.28 8.64
N ILE A 79 -6.43 -0.63 8.14
CA ILE A 79 -6.70 -0.92 6.73
C ILE A 79 -7.90 -0.09 6.28
N ILE A 80 -7.78 0.58 5.13
CA ILE A 80 -8.92 1.19 4.43
C ILE A 80 -9.21 0.38 3.17
N SER A 81 -10.35 -0.29 3.11
CA SER A 81 -10.81 -0.99 1.92
C SER A 81 -11.41 -0.02 0.91
N LEU A 82 -10.89 -0.03 -0.32
CA LEU A 82 -11.37 0.82 -1.40
C LEU A 82 -12.38 0.05 -2.28
N PRO A 83 -13.36 0.75 -2.89
CA PRO A 83 -14.18 0.18 -3.96
C PRO A 83 -13.32 -0.38 -5.10
N LYS A 84 -13.77 -1.47 -5.72
CA LYS A 84 -13.02 -2.15 -6.78
C LYS A 84 -12.78 -1.29 -8.04
N ASP A 85 -13.62 -0.29 -8.22
CA ASP A 85 -13.75 0.58 -9.37
C ASP A 85 -13.34 2.03 -9.04
N VAL A 86 -12.66 2.24 -7.91
CA VAL A 86 -12.15 3.56 -7.51
C VAL A 86 -11.11 4.10 -8.50
N PHE A 87 -10.44 3.22 -9.24
CA PHE A 87 -9.44 3.57 -10.25
C PHE A 87 -9.93 3.12 -11.63
N GLU A 88 -10.10 4.08 -12.53
CA GLU A 88 -10.55 3.81 -13.89
C GLU A 88 -9.54 2.94 -14.64
N ASN A 89 -10.01 1.91 -15.34
CA ASN A 89 -9.18 0.95 -16.10
C ASN A 89 -8.16 0.14 -15.26
N VAL A 90 -8.32 0.11 -13.94
CA VAL A 90 -7.47 -0.67 -13.05
C VAL A 90 -8.25 -1.90 -12.57
N VAL A 91 -7.75 -3.10 -12.91
CA VAL A 91 -8.40 -4.37 -12.55
C VAL A 91 -7.97 -4.89 -11.16
N PHE A 92 -7.18 -4.12 -10.42
CA PHE A 92 -6.71 -4.52 -9.10
C PHE A 92 -7.62 -3.98 -8.01
N HIS A 93 -8.21 -4.89 -7.23
CA HIS A 93 -8.79 -4.52 -5.95
C HIS A 93 -7.67 -3.93 -5.06
N SER A 94 -7.87 -2.72 -4.58
CA SER A 94 -6.85 -1.95 -3.89
C SER A 94 -7.29 -1.63 -2.48
N GLU A 95 -6.33 -1.46 -1.58
CA GLU A 95 -6.55 -1.03 -0.20
C GLU A 95 -5.44 -0.06 0.21
N ILE A 96 -5.67 0.65 1.31
CA ILE A 96 -4.65 1.47 1.96
C ILE A 96 -4.26 0.77 3.25
N LEU A 97 -2.98 0.44 3.38
CA LEU A 97 -2.40 -0.06 4.61
C LEU A 97 -1.77 1.08 5.39
N ILE A 98 -2.08 1.18 6.67
CA ILE A 98 -1.55 2.20 7.57
C ILE A 98 -0.71 1.51 8.64
N PHE A 99 0.50 2.02 8.86
CA PHE A 99 1.47 1.52 9.82
C PHE A 99 1.87 2.64 10.79
N ASN A 100 2.11 2.28 12.05
CA ASN A 100 2.54 3.17 13.13
C ASN A 100 1.70 4.43 13.29
N VAL A 101 0.37 4.31 13.17
CA VAL A 101 -0.57 5.39 13.48
C VAL A 101 -1.50 4.91 14.59
N ASN A 102 -1.41 5.55 15.75
CA ASN A 102 -2.18 5.20 16.92
C ASN A 102 -3.63 5.71 16.83
N HIS A 103 -4.51 5.09 17.63
CA HIS A 103 -5.91 5.49 17.81
C HIS A 103 -6.81 5.35 16.56
N LEU A 104 -6.35 4.64 15.53
CA LEU A 104 -7.19 4.22 14.41
C LEU A 104 -7.98 2.97 14.76
N LYS A 105 -9.17 2.84 14.17
CA LYS A 105 -9.86 1.55 14.12
C LYS A 105 -9.02 0.57 13.28
N PRO A 106 -9.04 -0.73 13.56
CA PRO A 106 -8.31 -1.71 12.75
C PRO A 106 -8.71 -1.71 11.28
N HIS A 107 -9.95 -1.32 10.97
CA HIS A 107 -10.49 -1.35 9.61
C HIS A 107 -11.51 -0.25 9.37
N TYR A 108 -11.49 0.27 8.13
CA TYR A 108 -12.47 1.19 7.59
C TYR A 108 -12.88 0.75 6.18
N PHE A 109 -14.13 1.00 5.82
CA PHE A 109 -14.57 1.00 4.43
C PHE A 109 -14.54 2.44 3.90
N CYS A 110 -13.97 2.63 2.71
CA CYS A 110 -14.10 3.89 2.00
C CYS A 110 -15.54 4.02 1.51
N GLY A 111 -16.33 4.88 2.17
CA GLY A 111 -17.68 5.22 1.73
C GLY A 111 -17.64 6.13 0.50
N ILE A 112 -18.67 6.02 -0.34
CA ILE A 112 -18.96 7.02 -1.38
C ILE A 112 -19.92 8.03 -0.75
N ALA A 113 -19.45 9.24 -0.49
CA ALA A 113 -20.32 10.31 -0.02
C ALA A 113 -21.24 10.74 -1.18
N THR A 114 -22.55 10.75 -0.94
CA THR A 114 -23.55 11.27 -1.88
C THR A 114 -23.69 12.79 -1.81
N ASN A 115 -23.09 13.44 -0.80
CA ASN A 115 -23.10 14.88 -0.58
C ASN A 115 -21.67 15.42 -0.40
N GLN A 116 -21.41 16.63 -0.92
CA GLN A 116 -20.08 17.24 -0.93
C GLN A 116 -19.53 17.67 0.44
N ASN A 117 -20.31 17.61 1.52
CA ASN A 117 -19.91 18.11 2.84
C ASN A 117 -19.44 17.02 3.82
N ASP A 118 -19.46 15.74 3.42
CA ASP A 118 -19.21 14.60 4.30
C ASP A 118 -17.79 14.00 4.15
N TYR A 119 -16.84 14.73 3.55
CA TYR A 119 -15.57 14.14 3.13
C TYR A 119 -14.49 13.99 4.21
N LEU A 120 -13.80 12.85 4.11
CA LEU A 120 -12.34 12.76 4.11
C LEU A 120 -11.92 12.27 2.71
N PHE A 121 -11.52 13.23 1.87
CA PHE A 121 -11.01 13.20 0.48
C PHE A 121 -10.76 11.86 -0.24
N ILE A 122 -11.40 11.66 -1.41
CA ILE A 122 -10.77 11.14 -2.66
C ILE A 122 -11.49 11.79 -3.86
N ASN A 123 -10.90 12.81 -4.49
CA ASN A 123 -11.31 13.27 -5.82
C ASN A 123 -10.28 12.76 -6.84
N SER A 124 -10.74 12.02 -7.84
CA SER A 124 -9.97 11.21 -8.79
C SER A 124 -9.00 11.96 -9.70
N SER A 125 -8.83 13.27 -9.51
CA SER A 125 -8.07 14.14 -10.42
C SER A 125 -7.05 15.05 -9.75
N ASN A 126 -6.97 15.15 -8.41
CA ASN A 126 -5.96 15.98 -7.74
C ASN A 126 -5.58 15.44 -6.35
N TRP A 127 -4.37 14.93 -6.23
CA TRP A 127 -3.75 14.47 -4.98
C TRP A 127 -2.96 15.61 -4.32
N PHE A 128 -3.63 16.65 -3.82
CA PHE A 128 -2.95 17.69 -3.04
C PHE A 128 -3.72 18.03 -1.75
N ILE A 129 -2.97 18.06 -0.64
CA ILE A 129 -3.31 18.75 0.62
C ILE A 129 -2.68 20.15 0.50
N PRO A 130 -3.45 21.25 0.47
CA PRO A 130 -3.62 22.11 1.67
C PRO A 130 -5.03 22.77 1.75
N LYS A 131 -5.50 23.35 2.86
CA LYS A 131 -4.87 23.92 4.08
C LYS A 131 -5.16 23.12 5.34
#